data_AF-A0A5J5SJA0-F1
#
_entry.id   AF-A0A5J5SJA0-F1
#
_cell.length_a   1.000
_cell.length_b   1.000
_cell.length_c   1.000
_cell.angle_alpha   90.00
_cell.angle_beta   90.00
_cell.angle_gamma   90.00
#
_symmetry.space_group_name_H-M   'P 1'
#
loop_
_entity.id
_entity.type
_entity.pdbx_description
1 polymer ?
#
loop_
_entity_poly.entity_id
_entity_poly.type
_entity_poly.pdbx_seq_one_letter_code
_entity_poly.pdbx_strand_id
1 'polypeptide(L)'
;MRRWSLSKHQCSYQTPSAVSVQKGLFAVFVGDEEKKKRFVVPISYLKQPLFQVLLNQAEQEFGFDHPLGGLMVPCAEDEFINLTSRMNHA
;
A
#
# COMPACT_ATOMS: atom_id res chain seq x y z
N MET A 1 -31.54 -2.74 -16.46
CA MET A 1 -30.49 -1.78 -16.90
C MET A 1 -29.39 -1.77 -15.84
N ARG A 2 -28.08 -1.89 -16.06
CA ARG A 2 -27.31 -2.73 -16.99
C ARG A 2 -26.52 -3.74 -16.14
N ARG A 3 -26.50 -5.00 -16.59
CA ARG A 3 -25.76 -6.12 -15.99
C ARG A 3 -24.29 -5.96 -16.37
N TRP A 4 -23.43 -5.57 -15.43
CA TRP A 4 -21.98 -5.56 -15.68
C TRP A 4 -21.54 -7.02 -15.84
N SER A 5 -21.20 -7.38 -17.07
CA SER A 5 -20.74 -8.72 -17.42
C SER A 5 -19.34 -8.92 -16.86
N LEU A 6 -19.16 -9.98 -16.08
CA LEU A 6 -17.87 -10.48 -15.60
C LEU A 6 -17.00 -10.88 -16.80
N SER A 7 -16.23 -9.94 -17.35
CA SER A 7 -15.14 -10.26 -18.25
C SER A 7 -14.06 -10.94 -17.42
N LYS A 8 -13.92 -12.26 -17.62
CA LYS A 8 -12.83 -13.08 -17.08
C LYS A 8 -11.53 -12.68 -17.78
N HIS A 9 -10.95 -11.55 -17.41
CA HIS A 9 -9.53 -11.32 -17.64
C HIS A 9 -8.76 -12.00 -16.51
N GLN A 10 -8.45 -13.27 -16.75
CA GLN A 10 -7.62 -14.08 -15.89
C GLN A 10 -6.17 -13.60 -16.01
N CYS A 11 -5.78 -12.67 -15.14
CA CYS A 11 -4.38 -12.36 -14.89
C CYS A 11 -3.76 -13.59 -14.22
N SER A 12 -2.83 -14.25 -14.90
CA SER A 12 -2.19 -15.49 -14.46
C SER A 12 -1.15 -15.19 -13.36
N TYR A 13 -1.56 -15.21 -12.10
CA TYR A 13 -0.62 -15.45 -11.00
C TYR A 13 -0.39 -16.96 -10.91
N GLN A 14 0.79 -17.40 -11.34
CA GLN A 14 1.26 -18.78 -11.17
C GLN A 14 1.34 -19.08 -9.67
N THR A 15 0.79 -20.22 -9.24
CA THR A 15 0.86 -20.71 -7.85
C THR A 15 2.03 -21.69 -7.70
N PRO A 16 3.08 -21.39 -6.92
CA PRO A 16 3.96 -22.39 -6.37
C PRO A 16 3.34 -22.93 -5.06
N SER A 17 3.04 -24.23 -5.05
CA SER A 17 2.78 -25.09 -3.88
C SER A 17 2.42 -24.43 -2.54
N ALA A 18 1.14 -24.47 -2.16
CA ALA A 18 0.64 -24.48 -0.78
C ALA A 18 1.31 -23.53 0.26
N VAL A 19 1.69 -22.32 -0.14
CA VAL A 19 1.90 -21.20 0.79
C VAL A 19 0.67 -20.31 0.66
N SER A 20 0.06 -19.97 1.79
CA SER A 20 -1.12 -19.10 1.88
C SER A 20 -1.05 -17.96 0.85
N VAL A 21 -2.08 -17.86 0.01
CA VAL A 21 -2.13 -16.88 -1.09
C VAL A 21 -1.81 -15.48 -0.56
N GLN A 22 -0.61 -14.95 -0.81
CA GLN A 22 -0.23 -13.58 -0.46
C GLN A 22 -0.93 -12.63 -1.43
N LYS A 23 -2.23 -12.45 -1.24
CA LYS A 23 -3.04 -11.45 -1.93
C LYS A 23 -2.83 -10.11 -1.23
N GLY A 24 -2.42 -9.12 -2.02
CA GLY A 24 -2.53 -7.71 -1.67
C GLY A 24 -1.19 -6.99 -1.58
N LEU A 25 -0.88 -6.22 -2.61
CA LEU A 25 0.13 -5.16 -2.58
C LEU A 25 -0.61 -3.83 -2.78
N PHE A 26 -0.13 -2.76 -2.16
CA PHE A 26 -0.67 -1.41 -2.39
C PHE A 26 0.45 -0.38 -2.58
N ALA A 27 0.10 0.74 -3.22
CA ALA A 27 1.04 1.81 -3.51
C ALA A 27 1.04 2.86 -2.39
N VAL A 28 2.24 3.23 -1.95
CA VAL A 28 2.50 4.30 -0.99
C VAL A 28 3.38 5.35 -1.64
N PHE A 29 3.02 6.62 -1.51
CA PHE A 29 3.80 7.76 -1.97
C PHE A 29 4.42 8.45 -0.76
N VAL A 30 5.74 8.59 -0.79
CA VAL A 30 6.55 9.13 0.31
C VAL A 30 7.42 10.27 -0.23
N GLY A 31 7.58 11.33 0.57
CA GLY A 31 8.38 12.50 0.24
C GLY A 31 7.57 13.72 -0.21
N ASP A 32 8.28 14.82 -0.45
CA ASP A 32 7.73 16.14 -0.77
C ASP A 32 6.93 16.16 -2.08
N GLU A 33 6.08 17.19 -2.26
CA GLU A 33 5.18 17.28 -3.40
C GLU A 33 5.85 17.22 -4.78
N GLU A 34 7.06 17.76 -4.87
CA GLU A 34 7.87 17.78 -6.09
C GLU A 34 8.68 16.48 -6.30
N LYS A 35 8.87 15.66 -5.26
CA LYS A 35 9.73 14.45 -5.29
C LYS A 35 9.08 13.24 -4.61
N LYS A 36 7.80 13.01 -4.87
CA LYS A 36 7.07 11.83 -4.36
C LYS A 36 7.64 10.54 -4.97
N LYS A 37 8.11 9.62 -4.13
CA LYS A 37 8.57 8.29 -4.54
C LYS A 37 7.50 7.25 -4.25
N ARG A 38 7.25 6.37 -5.22
CA ARG A 38 6.27 5.28 -5.11
C ARG A 38 6.94 4.02 -4.56
N PHE A 39 6.40 3.53 -3.45
CA PHE A 39 6.71 2.24 -2.85
C PHE A 39 5.53 1.27 -3.03
N VAL A 40 5.82 0.00 -3.23
CA VAL A 40 4.81 -1.06 -3.29
C VAL A 40 5.04 -1.99 -2.12
N VAL A 41 4.10 -2.02 -1.19
CA VAL A 41 4.25 -2.79 0.07
C VAL A 41 3.09 -3.78 0.25
N PRO A 42 3.31 -4.86 1.02
CA PRO A 42 2.27 -5.83 1.33
C PRO A 42 1.10 -5.22 2.11
N ILE A 43 -0.14 -5.61 1.78
CA ILE A 43 -1.35 -5.23 2.53
C ILE A 43 -1.29 -5.70 4.00
N SER A 44 -0.47 -6.70 4.33
CA SER A 44 -0.24 -7.11 5.73
C SER A 44 0.27 -5.96 6.61
N TYR A 45 0.92 -4.95 6.02
CA TYR A 45 1.42 -3.79 6.75
C TYR A 45 0.29 -2.96 7.34
N LEU A 46 -0.90 -2.93 6.70
CA LEU A 46 -2.08 -2.22 7.23
C LEU A 46 -2.55 -2.75 8.59
N LYS A 47 -2.17 -3.98 8.96
CA LYS A 47 -2.51 -4.60 10.25
C LYS A 47 -1.49 -4.29 11.35
N GLN A 48 -0.32 -3.76 11.00
CA GLN A 48 0.72 -3.47 11.96
C GLN A 48 0.39 -2.16 12.70
N PRO A 49 0.44 -2.12 14.04
CA PRO A 49 0.10 -0.92 14.81
C PRO A 49 0.91 0.30 14.39
N LEU A 50 2.20 0.12 14.08
CA LEU A 50 3.07 1.21 13.60
C LEU A 50 2.60 1.80 12.27
N PHE A 51 2.08 0.96 11.36
CA PHE A 51 1.53 1.46 10.10
C PHE A 51 0.23 2.22 10.35
N GLN A 52 -0.62 1.75 11.26
CA GLN A 52 -1.88 2.41 11.56
C GLN A 52 -1.69 3.81 12.14
N VAL A 53 -0.67 4.00 12.99
CA VAL A 53 -0.30 5.35 13.47
C VAL A 53 0.08 6.25 12.30
N LEU A 54 0.88 5.73 11.37
CA LEU A 54 1.31 6.44 10.17
C LEU A 54 0.15 6.75 9.21
N LEU A 55 -0.83 5.84 9.07
CA LEU A 55 -2.07 6.07 8.33
C LEU A 55 -2.93 7.16 8.96
N ASN A 56 -3.07 7.16 10.29
CA ASN A 56 -3.83 8.18 10.98
C ASN A 56 -3.18 9.56 10.79
N GLN A 57 -1.85 9.64 10.85
CA GLN A 57 -1.12 10.88 10.56
C GLN A 57 -1.35 11.35 9.13
N ALA A 58 -1.23 10.44 8.15
CA ALA A 58 -1.51 10.73 6.75
C ALA A 58 -2.95 11.22 6.52
N GLU A 59 -3.94 10.62 7.17
CA GLU A 59 -5.34 11.03 7.09
C GLU A 59 -5.55 12.44 7.65
N GLN A 60 -4.94 12.78 8.80
CA GLN A 60 -5.08 14.12 9.38
C GLN A 60 -4.47 15.22 8.50
N GLU A 61 -3.41 14.90 7.75
CA GLU A 61 -2.68 15.88 6.94
C GLU A 61 -3.22 16.00 5.51
N PHE A 62 -3.52 14.87 4.86
CA PHE A 62 -3.93 14.82 3.45
C PHE A 62 -5.41 14.47 3.23
N GLY A 63 -6.13 14.07 4.28
CA GLY A 63 -7.48 13.53 4.15
C GLY A 63 -7.53 12.22 3.37
N PHE A 64 -8.69 11.90 2.80
CA PHE A 64 -8.89 10.70 1.98
C PHE A 64 -8.89 10.97 0.46
N ASP A 65 -8.80 12.24 0.07
CA ASP A 65 -8.91 12.62 -1.34
C ASP A 65 -7.52 12.54 -1.99
N HIS A 66 -7.26 11.42 -2.65
CA HIS A 66 -5.98 11.12 -3.25
C HIS A 66 -6.14 10.93 -4.75
N PRO A 67 -5.91 11.98 -5.58
CA PRO A 67 -6.10 11.91 -7.02
C PRO A 67 -5.19 10.89 -7.71
N LEU A 68 -4.07 10.52 -7.06
CA LEU A 68 -3.13 9.53 -7.56
C LEU A 68 -3.52 8.06 -7.25
N GLY A 69 -4.63 7.84 -6.52
CA GLY A 69 -5.15 6.50 -6.24
C GLY A 69 -4.25 5.64 -5.35
N GLY A 70 -3.43 6.25 -4.51
CA GLY A 70 -2.57 5.57 -3.53
C GLY A 70 -2.44 6.35 -2.24
N LEU A 71 -1.88 5.70 -1.22
CA LEU A 71 -1.70 6.30 0.10
C LEU A 71 -0.54 7.30 0.06
N MET A 72 -0.77 8.53 0.48
CA MET A 72 0.29 9.51 0.69
C MET A 72 0.70 9.51 2.16
N VAL A 73 2.00 9.54 2.46
CA VAL A 73 2.49 9.50 3.83
C VAL A 73 3.43 10.67 4.09
N PRO A 74 3.21 11.46 5.16
CA PRO A 74 4.08 12.57 5.54
C PRO A 74 5.29 12.04 6.31
N CYS A 75 6.18 11.35 5.62
CA CYS A 75 7.46 10.97 6.20
C CYS A 75 8.59 11.07 5.18
N ALA A 76 9.82 11.19 5.69
CA ALA A 76 10.99 11.13 4.85
C ALA A 76 11.15 9.71 4.28
N GLU A 77 11.77 9.63 3.10
CA GLU A 77 12.01 8.35 2.42
C GLU A 77 12.75 7.36 3.33
N ASP A 78 13.81 7.81 3.99
CA ASP A 78 14.64 7.00 4.88
C ASP A 78 13.87 6.45 6.08
N GLU A 79 12.93 7.25 6.62
CA GLU A 79 12.08 6.82 7.74
C GLU A 79 11.10 5.74 7.30
N PHE A 80 10.53 5.87 6.10
CA PHE A 80 9.66 4.85 5.54
C PHE A 80 10.42 3.55 5.28
N ILE A 81 11.65 3.61 4.75
CA ILE A 81 12.50 2.44 4.53
C ILE A 81 12.81 1.74 5.86
N ASN A 82 13.18 2.51 6.90
CA ASN A 82 13.45 1.95 8.22
C ASN A 82 12.19 1.30 8.83
N LEU A 83 11.04 1.96 8.72
CA LEU A 83 9.76 1.44 9.20
C LEU A 83 9.38 0.12 8.50
N THR A 84 9.45 0.11 7.17
CA THR A 84 9.13 -1.08 6.36
C THR A 84 10.12 -2.22 6.57
N SER A 85 11.40 -1.94 6.85
CA SER A 85 12.40 -2.93 7.23
C SER A 85 12.02 -3.66 8.53
N ARG A 86 11.59 -2.92 9.56
CA ARG A 86 11.14 -3.50 10.84
C ARG A 86 9.90 -4.39 10.71
N MET A 87 9.09 -4.18 9.67
CA MET A 87 7.87 -4.92 9.40
C MET A 87 8.08 -6.18 8.56
N ASN A 88 9.21 -6.28 7.84
CA ASN A 88 9.60 -7.46 7.08
C ASN A 88 10.11 -8.62 7.97
N HIS A 89 10.29 -8.39 9.27
CA HIS A 89 10.78 -9.37 10.24
C HIS A 89 9.69 -9.95 11.17
N ALA A 90 8.39 -9.64 10.93
CA ALA A 90 7.27 -10.05 11.77
C ALA A 90 6.47 -11.23 11.20
#